data_AF-A0A2D7Y072-F1
#
_entry.id   AF-A0A2D7Y072-F1
#
_cell.length_a   1.000
_cell.length_b   1.000
_cell.length_c   1.000
_cell.angle_alpha   90.00
_cell.angle_beta   90.00
_cell.angle_gamma   90.00
#
_symmetry.space_group_name_H-M   'P 1'
#
loop_
_entity.id
_entity.type
_entity.pdbx_description
1 polymer ?
#
loop_
_entity_poly.entity_id
_entity_poly.type
_entity_poly.pdbx_seq_one_letter_code
_entity_poly.pdbx_strand_id
1 'polypeptide(L)'
;MFVNKIMGALLAVALVILALPTLSNIVFGKGGHHGGGHGEEEHSLNERAEVAFAYRLPLTGGGGGPIVDEVYDLGALMLDASVEDGASSFKSKCSSCHTIEAGGADKQGPNLHGVVGRAMGGKAGFGGYSSGMSSMGSDWDYASLDGFIQNPKGYVDGTAMNFVGVRRDSERADILAYLASETPNAPAFPEPLPEEEEVVEGEELDIVEGEDGAVAAEGEAVIEEPAEDAGSAMDGMLDDAEAMAEDAEEAVEDAAEDAEEAIEDATDGEEN
;
A
#
# COMPACT_ATOMS: atom_id res chain seq x y z
N MET A 1 65.75 10.96 23.22
CA MET A 1 65.35 9.53 23.28
C MET A 1 63.96 9.30 23.88
N PHE A 2 63.48 10.14 24.82
CA PHE A 2 62.17 9.95 25.45
C PHE A 2 60.97 10.19 24.50
N VAL A 3 61.04 11.21 23.65
CA VAL A 3 59.96 11.55 22.68
C VAL A 3 59.72 10.44 21.66
N ASN A 4 60.78 9.83 21.10
CA ASN A 4 60.64 8.71 20.16
C ASN A 4 59.98 7.48 20.80
N LYS A 5 60.18 7.28 22.11
CA LYS A 5 59.59 6.17 22.86
C LYS A 5 58.10 6.40 23.14
N ILE A 6 57.69 7.65 23.38
CA ILE A 6 56.27 8.02 23.50
C ILE A 6 55.57 7.92 22.14
N MET A 7 56.18 8.45 21.08
CA MET A 7 55.59 8.38 19.74
C MET A 7 55.43 6.93 19.25
N GLY A 8 56.42 6.08 19.55
CA GLY A 8 56.33 4.64 19.27
C GLY A 8 55.22 3.93 20.05
N ALA A 9 55.01 4.29 21.32
CA ALA A 9 53.93 3.73 22.12
C ALA A 9 52.55 4.15 21.60
N LEU A 10 52.38 5.42 21.20
CA LEU A 10 51.14 5.92 20.62
C LEU A 10 50.83 5.26 19.27
N LEU A 11 51.84 5.09 18.41
CA LEU A 11 51.68 4.38 17.14
C LEU A 11 51.30 2.91 17.35
N ALA A 12 51.92 2.22 18.31
CA ALA A 12 51.59 0.82 18.60
C ALA A 12 50.14 0.67 19.07
N VAL A 13 49.67 1.57 19.95
CA VAL A 13 48.28 1.56 20.42
C VAL A 13 47.32 1.87 19.28
N ALA A 14 47.60 2.86 18.44
CA ALA A 14 46.78 3.20 17.28
C ALA A 14 46.69 2.03 16.28
N LEU A 15 47.80 1.32 16.04
CA LEU A 15 47.84 0.18 15.13
C LEU A 15 47.01 -0.99 15.67
N VAL A 16 47.07 -1.25 16.98
CA VAL A 16 46.23 -2.27 17.62
C VAL A 16 44.75 -1.91 17.50
N ILE A 17 44.37 -0.65 17.76
CA ILE A 17 42.96 -0.20 17.67
C ILE A 17 42.43 -0.35 16.23
N LEU A 18 43.24 -0.07 15.21
CA LEU A 18 42.85 -0.23 13.80
C LEU A 18 42.88 -1.70 13.33
N ALA A 19 43.75 -2.52 13.92
CA ALA A 19 43.87 -3.94 13.57
C ALA A 19 42.73 -4.80 14.16
N LEU A 20 42.19 -4.45 15.32
CA LEU A 20 41.11 -5.21 15.96
C LEU A 20 39.83 -5.33 15.08
N PRO A 21 39.28 -4.25 14.50
CA PRO A 21 38.10 -4.36 13.64
C PRO A 21 38.37 -5.04 12.30
N THR A 22 39.59 -4.92 11.74
CA THR A 22 39.96 -5.64 10.50
C THR A 22 40.10 -7.14 10.74
N LEU A 23 40.72 -7.54 11.86
CA LEU A 23 40.81 -8.95 12.25
C LEU A 23 39.44 -9.54 12.58
N SER A 24 38.55 -8.76 13.21
CA SER A 24 37.16 -9.15 13.47
C SER A 24 36.40 -9.42 12.16
N ASN A 25 36.55 -8.54 11.16
CA ASN A 25 35.94 -8.74 9.84
C ASN A 25 36.51 -9.96 9.10
N ILE A 26 37.79 -10.31 9.28
CA ILE A 26 38.39 -11.50 8.63
C ILE A 26 37.89 -12.80 9.29
N VAL A 27 37.74 -12.82 10.61
CA VAL A 27 37.37 -14.03 11.36
C VAL A 27 35.86 -14.25 11.34
N PHE A 28 35.07 -13.19 11.46
CA PHE A 28 33.60 -13.26 11.52
C PHE A 28 32.91 -12.87 10.20
N GLY A 29 33.62 -12.25 9.26
CA GLY A 29 33.14 -12.02 7.90
C GLY A 29 33.34 -13.26 7.03
N LYS A 30 32.52 -14.30 7.23
CA LYS A 30 32.50 -15.46 6.34
C LYS A 30 31.49 -15.22 5.21
N GLY A 31 32.02 -14.79 4.07
CA GLY A 31 31.67 -15.30 2.75
C GLY A 31 30.31 -14.91 2.15
N GLY A 32 30.38 -14.07 1.12
CA GLY A 32 29.38 -13.97 0.06
C GLY A 32 29.90 -13.07 -1.06
N HIS A 33 30.08 -13.62 -2.27
CA HIS A 33 30.26 -12.88 -3.53
C HIS A 33 29.10 -11.86 -3.67
N HIS A 34 29.26 -10.67 -4.28
CA HIS A 34 29.41 -10.49 -5.72
C HIS A 34 30.18 -9.20 -6.05
N GLY A 35 31.35 -9.38 -6.66
CA GLY A 35 31.87 -8.43 -7.63
C GLY A 35 31.33 -8.82 -9.00
N GLY A 36 30.59 -7.92 -9.63
CA GLY A 36 29.99 -8.08 -10.95
C GLY A 36 28.99 -6.94 -11.09
N GLY A 37 29.33 -5.97 -11.94
CA GLY A 37 28.77 -4.62 -11.91
C GLY A 37 27.25 -4.55 -11.93
N HIS A 38 26.73 -3.62 -11.14
CA HIS A 38 25.59 -2.84 -11.58
C HIS A 38 26.08 -1.40 -11.61
N GLY A 39 26.12 -0.86 -12.84
CA GLY A 39 26.20 0.57 -13.04
C GLY A 39 25.09 1.25 -12.27
N GLU A 40 25.39 2.47 -11.87
CA GLU A 40 24.45 3.56 -11.74
C GLU A 40 23.34 3.51 -12.80
N GLU A 41 22.25 2.80 -12.53
CA GLU A 41 20.95 3.09 -13.13
C GLU A 41 20.02 3.37 -11.96
N GLU A 42 19.86 4.67 -11.69
CA GLU A 42 18.80 5.20 -10.83
C GLU A 42 17.46 4.89 -11.47
N HIS A 43 16.98 3.66 -11.30
CA HIS A 43 15.59 3.34 -11.53
C HIS A 43 14.79 4.02 -10.42
N SER A 44 13.91 4.92 -10.83
CA SER A 44 13.00 5.61 -9.91
C SER A 44 12.21 4.58 -9.11
N LEU A 45 11.86 4.88 -7.85
CA LEU A 45 11.07 3.96 -7.01
C LEU A 45 9.72 3.58 -7.66
N ASN A 46 9.23 4.41 -8.59
CA ASN A 46 8.04 4.12 -9.40
C ASN A 46 8.25 2.94 -10.36
N GLU A 47 9.46 2.75 -10.90
CA GLU A 47 9.78 1.61 -11.77
C GLU A 47 9.84 0.28 -10.99
N ARG A 48 10.10 0.34 -9.68
CA ARG A 48 9.97 -0.83 -8.79
C ARG A 48 8.51 -1.14 -8.42
N ALA A 49 7.62 -0.15 -8.53
CA ALA A 49 6.18 -0.34 -8.37
C ALA A 49 5.55 -0.93 -9.63
N GLU A 50 6.03 -0.59 -10.83
CA GLU A 50 5.58 -1.21 -12.08
C GLU A 50 6.01 -2.70 -12.19
N VAL A 51 7.12 -3.09 -11.54
CA VAL A 51 7.57 -4.49 -11.47
C VAL A 51 6.87 -5.29 -10.34
N ALA A 52 5.97 -4.67 -9.58
CA ALA A 52 5.26 -5.32 -8.48
C ALA A 52 4.11 -6.26 -8.90
N PHE A 53 3.80 -6.36 -10.20
CA PHE A 53 2.71 -7.21 -10.72
C PHE A 53 3.11 -8.65 -11.08
N ALA A 54 4.38 -9.05 -10.88
CA ALA A 54 4.77 -10.45 -10.88
C ALA A 54 6.15 -10.63 -10.23
N TYR A 55 6.20 -10.97 -8.94
CA TYR A 55 7.45 -11.45 -8.34
C TYR A 55 7.37 -12.97 -8.13
N ARG A 56 8.28 -13.71 -8.79
CA ARG A 56 8.43 -15.16 -8.55
C ARG A 56 9.05 -15.40 -7.18
N LEU A 57 8.30 -16.00 -6.26
CA LEU A 57 8.86 -16.58 -5.04
C LEU A 57 9.41 -17.99 -5.34
N PRO A 58 10.73 -18.25 -5.23
CA PRO A 58 11.22 -19.61 -5.29
C PRO A 58 10.79 -20.38 -4.03
N LEU A 59 9.76 -21.20 -4.14
CA LEU A 59 9.40 -22.16 -3.11
C LEU A 59 10.49 -23.24 -3.06
N THR A 60 11.41 -23.18 -2.10
CA THR A 60 12.26 -24.33 -1.77
C THR A 60 11.46 -25.34 -0.94
N GLY A 61 10.46 -25.96 -1.57
CA GLY A 61 9.68 -27.08 -1.04
C GLY A 61 10.06 -28.34 -1.80
N GLY A 62 10.84 -29.22 -1.17
CA GLY A 62 11.22 -30.50 -1.75
C GLY A 62 10.00 -31.38 -2.02
N GLY A 63 9.70 -31.58 -3.30
CA GLY A 63 8.70 -32.52 -3.79
C GLY A 63 8.48 -32.28 -5.28
N GLY A 64 9.01 -33.17 -6.13
CA GLY A 64 8.94 -33.08 -7.58
C GLY A 64 7.51 -33.26 -8.13
N GLY A 65 6.66 -32.26 -7.90
CA GLY A 65 5.48 -31.98 -8.70
C GLY A 65 5.77 -30.87 -9.71
N PRO A 66 4.89 -30.67 -10.71
CA PRO A 66 5.01 -29.54 -11.63
C PRO A 66 5.01 -28.24 -10.83
N ILE A 67 5.96 -27.36 -11.15
CA ILE A 67 6.03 -26.01 -10.60
C ILE A 67 4.94 -25.24 -11.34
N VAL A 68 3.79 -25.04 -10.69
CA VAL A 68 2.80 -24.08 -11.16
C VAL A 68 3.29 -22.73 -10.63
N ASP A 69 3.76 -21.86 -11.52
CA ASP A 69 4.13 -20.50 -11.17
C ASP A 69 2.83 -19.78 -10.73
N GLU A 70 2.59 -19.67 -9.42
CA GLU A 70 1.46 -18.89 -8.88
C GLU A 70 1.81 -17.41 -9.05
N VAL A 71 1.18 -16.76 -10.03
CA VAL A 71 1.34 -15.32 -10.28
C VAL A 71 0.55 -14.57 -9.21
N TYR A 72 1.22 -13.63 -8.53
CA TYR A 72 0.56 -12.75 -7.59
C TYR A 72 -0.25 -11.69 -8.34
N ASP A 73 -1.57 -11.83 -8.35
CA ASP A 73 -2.49 -10.88 -8.96
C ASP A 73 -3.30 -10.13 -7.89
N LEU A 74 -2.88 -8.91 -7.58
CA LEU A 74 -3.59 -8.05 -6.63
C LEU A 74 -4.99 -7.67 -7.12
N GLY A 75 -5.20 -7.51 -8.42
CA GLY A 75 -6.51 -7.17 -9.00
C GLY A 75 -7.51 -8.29 -8.75
N ALA A 76 -7.14 -9.53 -9.07
CA ALA A 76 -7.98 -10.70 -8.77
C ALA A 76 -8.26 -10.83 -7.27
N LEU A 77 -7.24 -10.69 -6.42
CA LEU A 77 -7.39 -10.77 -4.96
C LEU A 77 -8.33 -9.70 -4.41
N MET A 78 -8.29 -8.48 -4.96
CA MET A 78 -9.14 -7.37 -4.52
C MET A 78 -10.60 -7.51 -5.00
N LEU A 79 -10.85 -8.17 -6.13
CA LEU A 79 -12.22 -8.50 -6.55
C LEU A 79 -12.89 -9.51 -5.61
N ASP A 80 -12.12 -10.44 -5.07
CA ASP A 80 -12.59 -11.46 -4.13
C ASP A 80 -12.55 -11.01 -2.66
N ALA A 81 -12.06 -9.81 -2.37
CA ALA A 81 -11.83 -9.31 -1.02
C ALA A 81 -13.14 -9.04 -0.25
N SER A 82 -13.14 -9.34 1.06
CA SER A 82 -14.24 -9.01 1.98
C SER A 82 -13.94 -7.77 2.81
N VAL A 83 -14.84 -6.78 2.73
CA VAL A 83 -14.77 -5.56 3.53
C VAL A 83 -14.96 -5.87 5.03
N GLU A 84 -15.85 -6.80 5.38
CA GLU A 84 -16.10 -7.20 6.77
C GLU A 84 -14.91 -7.92 7.42
N ASP A 85 -14.27 -8.83 6.69
CA ASP A 85 -13.04 -9.49 7.14
C ASP A 85 -11.87 -8.49 7.21
N GLY A 86 -11.86 -7.52 6.29
CA GLY A 86 -10.96 -6.38 6.28
C GLY A 86 -11.09 -5.52 7.53
N ALA A 87 -12.32 -5.16 7.90
CA ALA A 87 -12.63 -4.40 9.11
C ALA A 87 -12.20 -5.16 10.38
N SER A 88 -12.42 -6.47 10.42
CA SER A 88 -11.98 -7.35 11.52
C SER A 88 -10.45 -7.40 11.63
N SER A 89 -9.76 -7.51 10.49
CA SER A 89 -8.31 -7.51 10.40
C SER A 89 -7.72 -6.15 10.80
N PHE A 90 -8.31 -5.06 10.34
CA PHE A 90 -7.96 -3.70 10.74
C PHE A 90 -8.13 -3.49 12.25
N LYS A 91 -9.26 -3.93 12.80
CA LYS A 91 -9.52 -3.84 14.24
C LYS A 91 -8.45 -4.55 15.05
N SER A 92 -8.04 -5.75 14.64
CA SER A 92 -7.06 -6.55 15.38
C SER A 92 -5.61 -6.08 15.21
N LYS A 93 -5.23 -5.52 14.06
CA LYS A 93 -3.82 -5.20 13.74
C LYS A 93 -3.49 -3.72 13.70
N CYS A 94 -4.45 -2.87 13.35
CA CYS A 94 -4.22 -1.46 13.02
C CYS A 94 -4.82 -0.51 14.06
N SER A 95 -5.98 -0.87 14.64
CA SER A 95 -6.77 0.05 15.48
C SER A 95 -6.11 0.49 16.79
N SER A 96 -5.07 -0.22 17.25
CA SER A 96 -4.28 0.20 18.43
C SER A 96 -3.49 1.48 18.16
N CYS A 97 -3.04 1.66 16.92
CA CYS A 97 -2.20 2.78 16.49
C CYS A 97 -2.92 3.78 15.60
N HIS A 98 -4.04 3.39 14.99
CA HIS A 98 -4.77 4.21 14.03
C HIS A 98 -6.27 4.30 14.37
N THR A 99 -6.91 5.34 13.86
CA THR A 99 -8.37 5.47 13.77
C THR A 99 -8.76 5.44 12.29
N ILE A 100 -10.03 5.17 12.01
CA ILE A 100 -10.54 5.03 10.65
C ILE A 100 -11.74 5.94 10.36
N GLU A 101 -12.49 6.32 11.39
CA GLU A 101 -13.61 7.25 11.27
C GLU A 101 -13.21 8.60 10.65
N ALA A 102 -14.12 9.17 9.85
CA ALA A 102 -13.97 10.51 9.29
C ALA A 102 -13.74 11.54 10.41
N GLY A 103 -12.66 12.33 10.29
CA GLY A 103 -12.30 13.32 11.32
C GLY A 103 -11.82 12.72 12.64
N GLY A 104 -11.59 11.41 12.70
CA GLY A 104 -11.10 10.72 13.89
C GLY A 104 -9.72 11.22 14.34
N ALA A 105 -9.45 11.10 15.63
CA ALA A 105 -8.19 11.55 16.23
C ALA A 105 -6.99 10.75 15.73
N ASP A 106 -5.85 11.43 15.57
CA ASP A 106 -4.56 10.76 15.42
C ASP A 106 -4.19 10.05 16.74
N LYS A 107 -3.56 8.88 16.64
CA LYS A 107 -3.03 8.12 17.78
C LYS A 107 -1.51 8.09 17.66
N GLN A 108 -0.90 6.92 17.85
CA GLN A 108 0.53 6.72 17.57
C GLN A 108 0.83 6.89 16.08
N GLY A 109 -0.10 6.51 15.21
CA GLY A 109 -0.10 6.81 13.79
C GLY A 109 -1.24 7.74 13.38
N PRO A 110 -1.21 8.25 12.14
CA PRO A 110 -2.26 9.12 11.59
C PRO A 110 -3.61 8.41 11.47
N ASN A 111 -4.72 9.15 11.53
CA ASN A 111 -6.03 8.62 11.09
C ASN A 111 -5.96 8.16 9.61
N LEU A 112 -6.60 7.03 9.32
CA LEU A 112 -6.53 6.34 8.03
C LEU A 112 -7.78 6.53 7.17
N HIS A 113 -8.77 7.31 7.62
CA HIS A 113 -9.88 7.71 6.77
C HIS A 113 -9.34 8.42 5.53
N GLY A 114 -9.79 8.04 4.33
CA GLY A 114 -9.31 8.64 3.09
C GLY A 114 -7.82 8.47 2.85
N VAL A 115 -7.25 7.31 3.21
CA VAL A 115 -5.82 7.03 2.99
C VAL A 115 -5.53 6.59 1.56
N VAL A 116 -6.46 5.90 0.89
CA VAL A 116 -6.24 5.45 -0.49
C VAL A 116 -6.22 6.67 -1.42
N GLY A 117 -5.20 6.77 -2.26
CA GLY A 117 -4.93 7.91 -3.13
C GLY A 117 -4.34 9.14 -2.42
N ARG A 118 -4.10 9.09 -1.11
CA ARG A 118 -3.51 10.22 -0.37
C ARG A 118 -1.98 10.19 -0.43
N ALA A 119 -1.37 11.37 -0.54
CA ALA A 119 0.08 11.53 -0.43
C ALA A 119 0.67 10.83 0.81
N MET A 120 1.71 10.03 0.58
CA MET A 120 2.49 9.40 1.64
C MET A 120 3.10 10.46 2.55
N GLY A 121 2.96 10.30 3.87
CA GLY A 121 3.39 11.33 4.81
C GLY A 121 2.57 12.63 4.75
N GLY A 122 1.43 12.65 4.06
CA GLY A 122 0.71 13.88 3.72
C GLY A 122 -0.55 14.18 4.54
N LYS A 123 -0.89 13.41 5.58
CA LYS A 123 -2.09 13.72 6.37
C LYS A 123 -1.90 15.03 7.13
N ALA A 124 -2.78 15.99 6.85
CA ALA A 124 -2.81 17.25 7.57
C ALA A 124 -2.98 17.04 9.09
N GLY A 125 -2.23 17.84 9.87
CA GLY A 125 -2.27 17.82 11.33
C GLY A 125 -1.42 16.72 11.98
N PHE A 126 -0.97 15.70 11.25
CA PHE A 126 -0.07 14.68 11.81
C PHE A 126 1.40 15.09 11.63
N GLY A 127 2.04 15.53 12.71
CA GLY A 127 3.45 15.95 12.70
C GLY A 127 4.47 14.84 12.95
N GLY A 128 4.02 13.61 13.20
CA GLY A 128 4.84 12.50 13.70
C GLY A 128 5.44 11.58 12.62
N TYR A 129 5.49 12.00 11.36
CA TYR A 129 6.04 11.15 10.29
C TYR A 129 7.56 10.96 10.43
N SER A 130 8.02 9.73 10.19
CA SER A 130 9.45 9.46 10.03
C SER A 130 10.01 10.15 8.79
N SER A 131 11.33 10.39 8.78
CA SER A 131 12.02 10.94 7.60
C SER A 131 11.83 10.07 6.36
N GLY A 132 11.93 8.73 6.49
CA GLY A 132 11.75 7.80 5.38
C GLY A 132 10.36 7.89 4.75
N MET A 133 9.32 7.91 5.58
CA MET A 133 7.94 8.08 5.10
C MET A 133 7.73 9.43 4.41
N SER A 134 8.30 10.50 4.98
CA SER A 134 8.16 11.85 4.42
C SER A 134 8.92 12.05 3.10
N SER A 135 9.90 11.20 2.80
CA SER A 135 10.71 11.29 1.58
C SER A 135 10.17 10.48 0.40
N MET A 136 9.12 9.66 0.59
CA MET A 136 8.60 8.81 -0.50
C MET A 136 8.12 9.63 -1.70
N GLY A 137 7.44 10.76 -1.45
CA GLY A 137 7.01 11.69 -2.51
C GLY A 137 5.92 11.15 -3.46
N SER A 138 5.34 10.00 -3.17
CA SER A 138 4.27 9.35 -3.94
C SER A 138 2.94 9.33 -3.17
N ASP A 139 1.87 8.90 -3.83
CA ASP A 139 0.55 8.68 -3.23
C ASP A 139 0.34 7.20 -2.86
N TRP A 140 -0.56 6.93 -1.92
CA TRP A 140 -0.95 5.58 -1.52
C TRP A 140 -1.93 4.95 -2.50
N ASP A 141 -1.43 4.34 -3.57
CA ASP A 141 -2.23 3.40 -4.38
C ASP A 141 -2.36 2.02 -3.70
N TYR A 142 -3.13 1.11 -4.31
CA TYR A 142 -3.35 -0.22 -3.75
C TYR A 142 -2.07 -1.07 -3.69
N ALA A 143 -1.20 -0.98 -4.70
CA ALA A 143 0.03 -1.76 -4.77
C ALA A 143 1.05 -1.31 -3.71
N SER A 144 1.20 0.00 -3.53
CA SER A 144 2.06 0.57 -2.50
C SER A 144 1.54 0.30 -1.10
N LEU A 145 0.23 0.37 -0.88
CA LEU A 145 -0.38 -0.03 0.38
C LEU A 145 -0.16 -1.53 0.65
N ASP A 146 -0.38 -2.41 -0.34
CA ASP A 146 -0.14 -3.86 -0.20
C ASP A 146 1.31 -4.14 0.22
N GLY A 147 2.27 -3.63 -0.56
CA GLY A 147 3.70 -3.81 -0.30
C GLY A 147 4.11 -3.23 1.05
N PHE A 148 3.59 -2.07 1.42
CA PHE A 148 3.88 -1.45 2.71
C PHE A 148 3.33 -2.25 3.88
N ILE A 149 2.07 -2.69 3.85
CA ILE A 149 1.50 -3.46 4.96
C ILE A 149 2.01 -4.90 5.00
N GLN A 150 2.55 -5.45 3.90
CA GLN A 150 3.23 -6.74 3.89
C GLN A 150 4.52 -6.71 4.70
N ASN A 151 5.33 -5.66 4.55
CA ASN A 151 6.59 -5.48 5.27
C ASN A 151 6.99 -4.01 5.40
N PRO A 152 6.47 -3.28 6.42
CA PRO A 152 6.65 -1.83 6.49
C PRO A 152 8.10 -1.37 6.54
N LYS A 153 8.92 -2.08 7.33
CA LYS A 153 10.35 -1.75 7.48
C LYS A 153 11.17 -2.10 6.24
N GLY A 154 10.72 -3.06 5.43
CA GLY A 154 11.37 -3.38 4.16
C GLY A 154 10.89 -2.52 2.99
N TYR A 155 9.71 -1.92 3.11
CA TYR A 155 9.14 -1.04 2.07
C TYR A 155 9.58 0.41 2.27
N VAL A 156 9.50 0.94 3.51
CA VAL A 156 10.01 2.27 3.87
C VAL A 156 11.13 2.15 4.90
N ASP A 157 12.36 2.33 4.43
CA ASP A 157 13.54 2.36 5.30
C ASP A 157 13.43 3.48 6.34
N GLY A 158 13.63 3.12 7.61
CA GLY A 158 13.53 4.07 8.72
C GLY A 158 12.11 4.50 9.08
N THR A 159 11.06 3.79 8.61
CA THR A 159 9.69 4.03 9.07
C THR A 159 9.56 3.94 10.59
N ALA A 160 8.81 4.88 11.18
CA ALA A 160 8.49 4.87 12.60
C ALA A 160 7.37 3.86 12.94
N MET A 161 6.70 3.28 11.94
CA MET A 161 5.63 2.31 12.16
C MET A 161 6.20 0.96 12.63
N ASN A 162 6.07 0.66 13.92
CA ASN A 162 6.52 -0.61 14.49
C ASN A 162 5.47 -1.72 14.29
N PHE A 163 5.37 -2.19 13.05
CA PHE A 163 4.47 -3.27 12.65
C PHE A 163 5.23 -4.35 11.88
N VAL A 164 4.93 -5.63 12.15
CA VAL A 164 5.65 -6.79 11.58
C VAL A 164 5.20 -7.14 10.16
N GLY A 165 4.06 -6.59 9.74
CA GLY A 165 3.43 -6.82 8.44
C GLY A 165 2.37 -7.92 8.46
N VAL A 166 1.54 -7.95 7.41
CA VAL A 166 0.50 -8.96 7.14
C VAL A 166 0.99 -9.89 6.04
N ARG A 167 1.17 -11.18 6.36
CA ARG A 167 1.82 -12.13 5.43
C ARG A 167 0.87 -12.80 4.46
N ARG A 168 -0.40 -12.96 4.83
CA ARG A 168 -1.39 -13.59 3.95
C ARG A 168 -1.89 -12.57 2.95
N ASP A 169 -1.91 -12.96 1.70
CA ASP A 169 -2.26 -12.09 0.58
C ASP A 169 -3.73 -11.70 0.59
N SER A 170 -4.62 -12.68 0.78
CA SER A 170 -6.06 -12.42 0.92
C SER A 170 -6.38 -11.47 2.09
N GLU A 171 -5.72 -11.65 3.24
CA GLU A 171 -5.92 -10.78 4.40
C GLU A 171 -5.43 -9.34 4.15
N ARG A 172 -4.42 -9.15 3.29
CA ARG A 172 -4.04 -7.81 2.85
C ARG A 172 -5.09 -7.23 1.92
N ALA A 173 -5.56 -7.98 0.93
CA ALA A 173 -6.62 -7.54 0.02
C ALA A 173 -7.90 -7.13 0.77
N ASP A 174 -8.32 -7.91 1.77
CA ASP A 174 -9.45 -7.58 2.65
C ASP A 174 -9.23 -6.23 3.37
N ILE A 175 -8.04 -6.02 3.95
CA ILE A 175 -7.70 -4.74 4.60
C ILE A 175 -7.74 -3.59 3.60
N LEU A 176 -7.22 -3.77 2.38
CA LEU A 176 -7.22 -2.74 1.33
C LEU A 176 -8.64 -2.40 0.87
N ALA A 177 -9.50 -3.41 0.71
CA ALA A 177 -10.92 -3.22 0.40
C ALA A 177 -11.63 -2.42 1.50
N TYR A 178 -11.35 -2.72 2.77
CA TYR A 178 -11.87 -1.93 3.89
C TYR A 178 -11.33 -0.49 3.92
N LEU A 179 -10.04 -0.27 3.66
CA LEU A 179 -9.50 1.09 3.58
C LEU A 179 -10.10 1.88 2.41
N ALA A 180 -10.44 1.20 1.32
CA ALA A 180 -11.14 1.80 0.18
C ALA A 180 -12.57 2.21 0.54
N SER A 181 -13.32 1.36 1.26
CA SER A 181 -14.68 1.71 1.70
C SER A 181 -14.69 2.91 2.65
N GLU A 182 -13.60 3.11 3.39
CA GLU A 182 -13.38 4.25 4.30
C GLU A 182 -12.67 5.43 3.62
N THR A 183 -12.60 5.43 2.28
CA THR A 183 -11.99 6.50 1.48
C THR A 183 -13.04 7.12 0.55
N PRO A 184 -13.40 8.40 0.76
CA PRO A 184 -14.27 9.11 -0.18
C PRO A 184 -13.62 9.19 -1.57
N ASN A 185 -14.36 8.77 -2.60
CA ASN A 185 -13.89 8.69 -3.98
C ASN A 185 -12.61 7.86 -4.12
N ALA A 186 -12.55 6.70 -3.45
CA ALA A 186 -11.45 5.77 -3.63
C ALA A 186 -11.24 5.45 -5.13
N PRO A 187 -9.97 5.38 -5.59
CA PRO A 187 -9.67 4.90 -6.94
C PRO A 187 -10.31 3.54 -7.21
N ALA A 188 -10.60 3.23 -8.47
CA ALA A 188 -11.04 1.90 -8.85
C ALA A 188 -9.98 0.85 -8.49
N PHE A 189 -10.42 -0.35 -8.12
CA PHE A 189 -9.52 -1.48 -7.89
C PHE A 189 -8.73 -1.79 -9.17
N PRO A 190 -7.47 -2.26 -9.05
CA PRO A 190 -6.69 -2.64 -10.21
C PRO A 190 -7.40 -3.76 -10.97
N GLU A 191 -7.39 -3.69 -12.30
CA GLU A 191 -7.91 -4.75 -13.14
C GLU A 191 -7.08 -6.03 -12.93
N PRO A 192 -7.72 -7.21 -12.83
CA PRO A 192 -7.00 -8.49 -12.81
C PRO A 192 -6.14 -8.65 -14.05
N LEU A 193 -5.04 -9.38 -13.91
CA LEU A 193 -4.23 -9.79 -15.04
C LEU A 193 -5.08 -10.67 -15.99
N PRO A 194 -4.92 -10.54 -17.31
CA PRO A 194 -5.64 -11.40 -18.24
C PRO A 194 -5.31 -12.86 -17.94
N GLU A 195 -6.34 -13.69 -17.78
CA GLU A 195 -6.15 -15.14 -17.70
C GLU A 195 -5.42 -15.58 -18.98
N GLU A 196 -4.24 -16.18 -18.84
CA GLU A 196 -3.51 -16.73 -19.98
C GLU A 196 -4.35 -17.87 -20.58
N GLU A 197 -5.26 -17.56 -21.51
CA GLU A 197 -5.74 -18.56 -22.46
C GLU A 197 -4.50 -19.14 -23.14
N GLU A 198 -4.33 -20.46 -23.07
CA GLU A 198 -3.16 -21.17 -23.56
C GLU A 198 -2.69 -20.61 -24.90
N VAL A 199 -1.52 -19.97 -24.89
CA VAL A 199 -0.88 -19.47 -26.11
C VAL A 199 -0.62 -20.67 -27.01
N VAL A 200 -1.48 -20.86 -28.00
CA VAL A 200 -1.28 -21.82 -29.08
C VAL A 200 -0.01 -21.37 -29.80
N GLU A 201 1.06 -22.16 -29.69
CA GLU A 201 2.28 -21.98 -30.47
C GLU A 201 1.92 -21.78 -31.95
N GLY A 202 2.14 -20.58 -32.48
CA GLY A 202 2.05 -20.37 -33.92
C GLY A 202 1.77 -18.94 -34.37
N GLU A 203 2.71 -18.02 -34.16
CA GLU A 203 3.04 -17.09 -35.26
C GLU A 203 4.51 -16.66 -35.13
N GLU A 204 5.32 -17.24 -36.01
CA GLU A 204 6.71 -16.89 -36.25
C GLU A 204 6.73 -15.47 -36.85
N LEU A 205 7.22 -14.49 -36.08
CA LEU A 205 7.46 -13.13 -36.56
C LEU A 205 8.56 -13.16 -37.63
N ASP A 206 8.16 -13.16 -38.89
CA ASP A 206 9.05 -12.95 -40.04
C ASP A 206 9.49 -11.48 -40.03
N ILE A 207 10.72 -11.23 -39.57
CA ILE A 207 11.36 -9.92 -39.60
C ILE A 207 11.70 -9.60 -41.05
N VAL A 208 10.95 -8.68 -41.67
CA VAL A 208 11.36 -8.04 -42.92
C VAL A 208 12.07 -6.74 -42.57
N GLU A 209 13.40 -6.76 -42.66
CA GLU A 209 14.25 -5.56 -42.61
C GLU A 209 13.85 -4.57 -43.72
N GLY A 210 13.69 -3.31 -43.35
CA GLY A 210 13.34 -2.23 -44.26
C GLY A 210 14.56 -1.51 -44.86
N GLU A 211 14.45 -1.23 -46.14
CA GLU A 211 15.08 -0.15 -46.92
C GLU A 211 13.97 0.22 -47.93
N ASP A 212 13.58 1.44 -48.29
CA ASP A 212 14.14 2.79 -48.26
C ASP A 212 13.07 3.70 -48.93
N GLY A 213 12.97 4.98 -48.57
CA GLY A 213 12.38 6.02 -49.44
C GLY A 213 11.14 6.77 -48.93
N ALA A 214 11.39 7.96 -48.38
CA ALA A 214 10.39 8.94 -47.93
C ALA A 214 9.49 9.50 -49.06
N VAL A 215 8.27 9.93 -48.71
CA VAL A 215 7.65 11.21 -49.16
C VAL A 215 6.51 11.64 -48.21
N ALA A 216 6.27 12.94 -48.20
CA ALA A 216 5.65 13.72 -47.15
C ALA A 216 4.15 14.03 -47.32
N ALA A 217 3.54 14.35 -46.17
CA ALA A 217 2.61 15.45 -45.86
C ALA A 217 1.17 15.54 -46.45
N GLU A 218 0.25 15.72 -45.48
CA GLU A 218 -1.04 16.44 -45.43
C GLU A 218 -2.34 15.78 -45.93
N GLY A 219 -3.32 15.71 -45.01
CA GLY A 219 -4.72 15.37 -45.26
C GLY A 219 -5.56 15.49 -43.97
N GLU A 220 -6.26 16.62 -43.83
CA GLU A 220 -7.12 17.09 -42.73
C GLU A 220 -8.53 16.44 -42.70
N ALA A 221 -9.05 16.25 -41.47
CA ALA A 221 -10.46 16.10 -41.03
C ALA A 221 -11.26 14.85 -41.51
N VAL A 222 -12.16 14.22 -40.74
CA VAL A 222 -13.40 14.78 -40.16
C VAL A 222 -13.96 13.83 -39.07
N ILE A 223 -14.26 14.41 -37.91
CA ILE A 223 -15.28 14.09 -36.88
C ILE A 223 -16.51 13.29 -37.34
N GLU A 224 -16.89 12.22 -36.62
CA GLU A 224 -18.28 11.88 -36.26
C GLU A 224 -18.31 10.98 -35.00
N GLU A 225 -18.70 11.56 -33.86
CA GLU A 225 -19.67 10.97 -32.91
C GLU A 225 -21.06 11.49 -33.33
N PRO A 226 -22.23 10.85 -33.05
CA PRO A 226 -22.61 10.39 -31.69
C PRO A 226 -23.66 9.26 -31.56
N ALA A 227 -23.93 8.82 -30.32
CA ALA A 227 -25.25 8.59 -29.67
C ALA A 227 -25.09 7.60 -28.50
N GLU A 228 -25.21 8.01 -27.23
CA GLU A 228 -26.46 8.19 -26.44
C GLU A 228 -27.29 6.90 -26.27
N ASP A 229 -27.14 6.20 -25.13
CA ASP A 229 -28.24 5.62 -24.33
C ASP A 229 -27.69 5.02 -23.02
N ALA A 230 -28.07 5.60 -21.87
CA ALA A 230 -28.23 4.92 -20.58
C ALA A 230 -28.69 5.92 -19.48
N GLY A 231 -29.67 6.76 -19.78
CA GLY A 231 -30.36 7.60 -18.81
C GLY A 231 -31.68 6.96 -18.41
N SER A 232 -31.69 5.95 -17.54
CA SER A 232 -32.94 5.46 -16.95
C SER A 232 -32.80 4.66 -15.63
N ALA A 233 -31.61 4.56 -15.03
CA ALA A 233 -31.42 3.77 -13.80
C ALA A 233 -31.24 4.61 -12.51
N MET A 234 -31.27 5.94 -12.60
CA MET A 234 -30.96 6.83 -11.45
C MET A 234 -32.18 7.53 -10.82
N ASP A 235 -33.39 7.36 -11.36
CA ASP A 235 -34.59 8.03 -10.81
C ASP A 235 -35.20 7.27 -9.62
N GLY A 236 -35.12 5.93 -9.62
CA GLY A 236 -35.69 5.11 -8.54
C GLY A 236 -34.87 5.05 -7.25
N MET A 237 -33.62 5.52 -7.27
CA MET A 237 -32.72 5.40 -6.12
C MET A 237 -32.69 6.66 -5.23
N LEU A 238 -33.35 7.73 -5.67
CA LEU A 238 -33.52 8.96 -4.90
C LEU A 238 -34.77 8.91 -4.02
N ASP A 239 -35.86 8.28 -4.47
CA ASP A 239 -37.09 8.10 -3.67
C ASP A 239 -36.87 7.19 -2.44
N ASP A 240 -36.03 6.15 -2.56
CA ASP A 240 -35.71 5.26 -1.43
C ASP A 240 -34.78 5.94 -0.39
N ALA A 241 -33.94 6.89 -0.81
CA ALA A 241 -33.03 7.60 0.09
C ALA A 241 -33.75 8.70 0.90
N GLU A 242 -34.79 9.31 0.34
CA GLU A 242 -35.59 10.34 1.01
C GLU A 242 -36.53 9.71 2.06
N ALA A 243 -37.07 8.52 1.78
CA ALA A 243 -37.87 7.76 2.76
C ALA A 243 -37.05 7.28 3.98
N MET A 244 -35.78 6.89 3.77
CA MET A 244 -34.91 6.48 4.88
C MET A 244 -34.39 7.65 5.72
N ALA A 245 -34.37 8.87 5.17
CA ALA A 245 -34.00 10.07 5.91
C ALA A 245 -35.14 10.53 6.84
N GLU A 246 -36.40 10.41 6.40
CA GLU A 246 -37.58 10.75 7.21
C GLU A 246 -37.75 9.77 8.40
N ASP A 247 -37.53 8.47 8.16
CA ASP A 247 -37.57 7.41 9.20
C ASP A 247 -36.45 7.59 10.26
N ALA A 248 -35.31 8.17 9.85
CA ALA A 248 -34.19 8.45 10.73
C ALA A 248 -34.41 9.72 11.58
N GLU A 249 -35.17 10.69 11.09
CA GLU A 249 -35.50 11.91 11.82
C GLU A 249 -36.56 11.62 12.90
N GLU A 250 -37.57 10.81 12.58
CA GLU A 250 -38.60 10.35 13.54
C GLU A 250 -37.98 9.51 14.68
N ALA A 251 -37.04 8.61 14.36
CA ALA A 251 -36.34 7.81 15.37
C ALA A 251 -35.44 8.63 16.31
N VAL A 252 -34.96 9.80 15.88
CA VAL A 252 -34.14 10.69 16.71
C VAL A 252 -35.02 11.55 17.62
N GLU A 253 -36.22 11.92 17.17
CA GLU A 253 -37.20 12.64 17.99
C GLU A 253 -37.75 11.74 19.11
N ASP A 254 -38.12 10.49 18.79
CA ASP A 254 -38.56 9.50 19.78
C ASP A 254 -37.48 9.22 20.84
N ALA A 255 -36.22 9.09 20.41
CA ALA A 255 -35.10 8.85 21.33
C ALA A 255 -34.77 10.07 22.22
N ALA A 256 -35.11 11.28 21.77
CA ALA A 256 -34.95 12.50 22.55
C ALA A 256 -36.06 12.64 23.62
N GLU A 257 -37.30 12.28 23.29
CA GLU A 257 -38.42 12.29 24.24
C GLU A 257 -38.23 11.22 25.34
N ASP A 258 -37.79 10.01 24.98
CA ASP A 258 -37.44 8.95 25.93
C ASP A 258 -36.30 9.36 26.88
N ALA A 259 -35.34 10.14 26.37
CA ALA A 259 -34.22 10.63 27.17
C ALA A 259 -34.65 11.75 28.14
N GLU A 260 -35.58 12.61 27.75
CA GLU A 260 -36.14 13.63 28.64
C GLU A 260 -37.00 13.02 29.74
N GLU A 261 -37.85 12.03 29.44
CA GLU A 261 -38.67 11.32 30.44
C GLU A 261 -37.80 10.57 31.46
N ALA A 262 -36.70 9.94 31.00
CA ALA A 262 -35.75 9.26 31.88
C ALA A 262 -34.96 10.24 32.78
N ILE A 263 -34.75 11.48 32.33
CA ILE A 263 -34.10 12.52 33.13
C ILE A 263 -35.07 13.08 34.18
N GLU A 264 -36.36 13.25 33.84
CA GLU A 264 -37.38 13.70 34.80
C GLU A 264 -37.59 12.68 35.93
N ASP A 265 -37.72 11.39 35.62
CA ASP A 265 -37.89 10.31 36.62
C ASP A 265 -36.67 10.17 37.56
N ALA A 266 -35.47 10.47 37.05
CA ALA A 266 -34.25 10.51 37.85
C ALA A 266 -34.18 11.71 38.81
N THR A 267 -34.92 12.78 38.54
CA THR A 267 -34.92 14.00 39.37
C THR A 267 -36.03 14.04 40.42
N ASP A 268 -37.16 13.36 40.18
CA ASP A 268 -38.27 13.26 41.14
C ASP A 268 -38.07 12.17 42.21
N GLY A 269 -37.10 11.26 42.02
CA GLY A 269 -36.78 10.18 42.94
C GLY A 269 -36.03 10.58 44.23
N GLU A 270 -35.62 11.84 44.38
CA GLU A 270 -34.73 12.28 45.48
C GLU A 270 -35.46 13.01 46.63
N GLU A 271 -36.79 13.13 46.59
CA GLU A 271 -37.60 13.83 47.62
C GLU A 271 -38.51 12.95 48.51
N ASN A 272 -38.23 11.65 48.68
CA ASN A 272 -38.92 10.80 49.69
C ASN A 272 -37.99 10.12 50.70
#